data_AF-A0A434I6N3-F1
#
_entry.id   AF-A0A434I6N3-F1
#
_cell.length_a   1.000
_cell.length_b   1.000
_cell.length_c   1.000
_cell.angle_alpha   90.00
_cell.angle_beta   90.00
_cell.angle_gamma   90.00
#
_symmetry.space_group_name_H-M   'P 1'
#
loop_
_entity.id
_entity.type
_entity.pdbx_description
1 polymer ?
#
loop_
_entity_poly.entity_id
_entity_poly.type
_entity_poly.pdbx_seq_one_letter_code
_entity_poly.pdbx_strand_id
1 'polypeptide(L)' 'NGRFMNHSSNPNTDFSQYGGATATRDIAVGEEITCDYGEFFEDFELLHLATA' A
#
# COMPACT_ATOMS: atom_id res chain seq x y z
N ASN A 1 -8.13 -7.18 3.84
CA ASN A 1 -8.50 -6.09 4.78
C ASN A 1 -7.94 -4.71 4.40
N GLY A 2 -7.28 -4.52 3.24
CA GLY A 2 -6.70 -3.21 2.84
C GLY A 2 -7.66 -2.22 2.16
N ARG A 3 -8.98 -2.36 2.27
CA ARG A 3 -9.97 -1.59 1.46
C ARG A 3 -9.95 -0.07 1.67
N PHE A 4 -9.34 0.41 2.75
CA PHE A 4 -9.25 1.83 3.11
C PHE A 4 -7.81 2.32 3.25
N MET A 5 -6.84 1.47 2.94
CA MET A 5 -5.42 1.82 3.00
C MET A 5 -5.05 2.53 1.72
N ASN A 6 -4.30 3.61 1.82
CA ASN A 6 -3.79 4.29 0.64
C ASN A 6 -2.56 3.56 0.07
N HIS A 7 -2.33 3.78 -1.22
CA HIS A 7 -1.18 3.25 -1.94
C HIS A 7 0.13 3.97 -1.55
N SER A 8 1.22 3.22 -1.46
CA SER A 8 2.59 3.72 -1.45
C SER A 8 3.49 2.76 -2.22
N SER A 9 4.51 3.28 -2.94
CA SER A 9 5.56 2.47 -3.57
C SER A 9 6.62 1.97 -2.59
N ASN A 10 6.58 2.46 -1.35
CA ASN A 10 7.37 1.95 -0.23
C ASN A 10 6.45 1.82 1.01
N PRO A 11 5.53 0.83 1.01
CA PRO A 11 4.52 0.71 2.05
C PRO A 11 5.11 0.20 3.37
N ASN A 12 4.43 0.51 4.47
CA ASN A 12 4.73 -0.06 5.79
C ASN A 12 4.00 -1.39 6.07
N THR A 13 3.28 -1.93 5.08
CA THR A 13 2.64 -3.25 5.13
C THR A 13 2.90 -4.06 3.87
N ASP A 14 2.85 -5.39 4.01
CA ASP A 14 3.02 -6.41 2.96
C ASP A 14 1.80 -7.36 2.98
N PHE A 15 1.14 -7.53 1.84
CA PHE A 15 -0.01 -8.41 1.61
C PHE A 15 0.30 -9.61 0.69
N SER A 16 1.57 -9.85 0.35
CA SER A 16 1.99 -10.98 -0.48
C SER A 16 1.68 -12.35 0.13
N GLN A 17 1.46 -12.42 1.45
CA GLN A 17 1.10 -13.65 2.14
C GLN A 17 -0.41 -13.77 2.43
N TYR A 18 -0.90 -15.00 2.33
CA TYR A 18 -2.31 -15.31 2.61
C TYR A 18 -2.64 -15.12 4.10
N GLY A 19 -3.70 -14.40 4.41
CA GLY A 19 -4.21 -14.24 5.78
C GLY A 19 -4.26 -12.79 6.29
N GLY A 20 -3.64 -11.83 5.62
CA GLY A 20 -3.70 -10.41 5.99
C GLY A 20 -2.41 -9.65 5.68
N ALA A 21 -2.36 -8.39 6.13
CA ALA A 21 -1.16 -7.56 6.02
C ALA A 21 -0.18 -7.86 7.17
N THR A 22 1.11 -7.87 6.88
CA THR A 22 2.18 -7.87 7.89
C THR A 22 2.90 -6.53 7.87
N ALA A 23 3.28 -6.00 9.04
CA ALA A 23 4.09 -4.79 9.11
C ALA A 23 5.53 -5.08 8.65
N THR A 24 6.08 -4.25 7.76
CA THR A 24 7.46 -4.43 7.23
C THR A 24 8.52 -3.73 8.09
N ARG A 25 8.09 -2.89 9.02
CA ARG A 25 8.90 -2.17 10.00
C ARG A 25 8.04 -1.72 11.17
N ASP A 26 8.66 -1.15 12.20
CA ASP A 26 7.93 -0.45 13.27
C ASP A 26 7.11 0.72 12.68
N ILE A 27 5.85 0.84 13.13
CA ILE A 27 4.91 1.88 12.72
C ILE A 27 4.56 2.70 13.96
N ALA A 28 4.82 4.00 13.91
CA ALA A 28 4.54 4.89 15.03
C ALA A 28 3.04 5.19 15.15
N VAL A 29 2.58 5.54 16.36
CA VAL A 29 1.20 6.00 16.56
C VAL A 29 0.95 7.27 15.74
N GLY A 30 -0.12 7.26 14.93
CA GLY A 30 -0.50 8.37 14.07
C GLY A 30 0.15 8.36 12.68
N GLU A 31 1.09 7.45 12.42
CA GLU A 31 1.58 7.20 11.06
C GLU A 31 0.47 6.55 10.22
N GLU A 32 0.32 6.99 8.97
CA GLU A 32 -0.62 6.37 8.04
C GLU A 32 -0.17 4.95 7.68
N ILE A 33 -1.11 4.00 7.71
CA ILE A 33 -0.85 2.63 7.26
C ILE A 33 -1.12 2.57 5.75
N THR A 34 -0.11 2.21 4.97
CA THR A 34 -0.14 2.17 3.50
C THR A 34 0.16 0.78 2.97
N CYS A 35 -0.32 0.44 1.79
CA CYS A 35 -0.05 -0.82 1.07
C CYS A 35 0.43 -0.56 -0.36
N ASP A 36 0.98 -1.59 -1.00
CA ASP A 36 1.13 -1.57 -2.45
C ASP A 36 -0.18 -2.00 -3.12
N TYR A 37 -0.68 -1.21 -4.07
CA TYR A 37 -1.90 -1.58 -4.80
C TYR A 37 -1.62 -2.63 -5.87
N GLY A 38 -0.38 -2.74 -6.35
CA GLY A 38 0.05 -3.77 -7.29
C GLY A 38 -0.11 -5.19 -6.73
N GLU A 39 -0.10 -5.37 -5.41
CA GLU A 39 -0.35 -6.66 -4.77
C GLU A 39 -1.82 -7.13 -4.86
N PHE A 40 -2.75 -6.21 -5.18
CA PHE A 40 -4.17 -6.53 -5.34
C PHE A 40 -4.63 -6.45 -6.80
N PHE A 41 -3.97 -5.66 -7.64
CA PHE A 41 -4.34 -5.39 -9.01
C PHE A 41 -3.09 -5.42 -9.91
N GLU A 42 -2.95 -6.47 -10.72
CA GLU A 42 -1.76 -6.69 -11.57
C GLU A 42 -1.44 -5.51 -12.51
N ASP A 43 -2.48 -4.81 -12.99
CA ASP A 43 -2.36 -3.67 -13.92
C ASP A 43 -2.45 -2.31 -13.23
N PHE A 44 -2.10 -2.21 -11.94
CA PHE A 44 -2.11 -0.92 -11.25
C PHE A 44 -1.03 0.02 -11.79
N GLU A 45 -1.44 1.19 -12.29
CA GLU A 45 -0.53 2.29 -12.66
C GLU A 45 -0.95 3.62 -12.02
N LEU A 46 0.02 4.31 -11.41
CA LEU A 46 -0.14 5.66 -10.92
C LEU A 46 -0.10 6.65 -12.08
N LEU A 47 -1.27 7.10 -12.53
CA LEU A 47 -1.39 8.15 -13.53
C LEU A 47 -1.14 9.52 -12.88
N HIS A 48 0.05 10.07 -13.10
CA HIS A 48 0.28 11.49 -12.80
C HIS A 48 -0.38 12.33 -13.90
N LEU A 49 -1.33 13.18 -13.54
CA LEU A 49 -1.82 14.23 -14.45
C LEU A 49 -0.62 15.15 -14.73
N ALA A 50 -0.04 15.03 -15.92
CA ALA A 50 0.97 15.98 -16.36
C ALA A 50 0.43 17.40 -16.19
N THR A 51 1.16 18.24 -15.46
CA THR A 51 0.81 19.66 -15.36
C THR A 51 0.91 20.25 -16.76
N ALA A 52 -0.22 20.75 -17.26
CA ALA A 52 -0.32 21.45 -18.53
C ALA A 52 0.38 22.81 -18.49
#